data_AF-A0A1H6QMM5-F1
#
_entry.id   AF-A0A1H6QMM5-F1
#
_cell.length_a   1.000
_cell.length_b   1.000
_cell.length_c   1.000
_cell.angle_alpha   90.00
_cell.angle_beta   90.00
_cell.angle_gamma   90.00
#
_symmetry.space_group_name_H-M   'P 1'
#
loop_
_entity.id
_entity.type
_entity.pdbx_description
1 polymer ?
#
loop_
_entity_poly.entity_id
_entity_poly.type
_entity_poly.pdbx_seq_one_letter_code
_entity_poly.pdbx_strand_id
1 'polypeptide(L)'
;MANCFPHGIDITAPGGFERLMAFHRLTFGDAQMNANPGTPADGGDGSNGTGQEPAAGAQPAAGVQPDEDQLGDAGKAALKVERDARSKAEKELAEAKAALQKIDDDKLSDIDKAKKEAAERETENQTLRLENAKLAALAKHPVPVDKQHLVTGTDAATFEASAKEISELVLAAAGKVPPANKLDPIPDAGRRSGGQSPSGGSVAAGRDLYESTNKKTNA
;
A
#
# COMPACT_ATOMS: atom_id res chain seq x y z
N MET A 1 2.16 -18.43 38.56
CA MET A 1 1.63 -19.75 38.16
C MET A 1 2.09 -19.97 36.73
N ALA A 2 2.97 -20.94 36.49
CA ALA A 2 3.42 -21.26 35.14
C ALA A 2 2.23 -21.85 34.38
N ASN A 3 1.83 -21.23 33.26
CA ASN A 3 0.76 -21.73 32.43
C ASN A 3 1.28 -22.94 31.64
N CYS A 4 1.12 -24.13 32.22
CA CYS A 4 1.37 -25.37 31.52
C CYS A 4 0.31 -25.51 30.41
N PHE A 5 0.72 -25.30 29.17
CA PHE A 5 -0.04 -25.62 27.97
C PHE A 5 -0.35 -27.14 27.92
N PRO A 6 -1.35 -27.61 27.14
CA PRO A 6 -1.86 -29.00 27.18
C PRO A 6 -0.81 -30.09 26.92
N HIS A 7 0.35 -29.74 26.38
CA HIS A 7 1.50 -30.63 26.18
C HIS A 7 2.44 -30.71 27.40
N GLY A 8 2.12 -30.07 28.52
CA GLY A 8 2.93 -30.09 29.76
C GLY A 8 4.29 -29.38 29.66
N ILE A 9 4.50 -28.58 28.61
CA ILE A 9 5.74 -27.83 28.39
C ILE A 9 5.46 -26.36 28.69
N ASP A 10 6.21 -25.82 29.64
CA ASP A 10 6.22 -24.38 29.92
C ASP A 10 7.06 -23.66 28.86
N ILE A 11 6.40 -22.91 27.98
CA ILE A 11 7.04 -22.13 26.92
C ILE A 11 7.82 -20.94 27.49
N THR A 12 7.50 -20.50 28.71
CA THR A 12 8.12 -19.33 29.36
C THR A 12 9.40 -19.66 30.14
N ALA A 13 9.66 -20.94 30.38
CA ALA A 13 10.93 -21.39 30.96
C ALA A 13 12.08 -21.30 29.92
N PRO A 14 13.33 -21.09 30.34
CA PRO A 14 14.48 -21.15 29.44
C PRO A 14 14.53 -22.51 28.72
N GLY A 15 14.54 -22.51 27.40
CA GLY A 15 14.49 -23.74 26.60
C GLY A 15 13.08 -24.30 26.34
N GLY A 16 12.02 -23.63 26.80
CA GLY A 16 10.64 -24.10 26.68
C GLY A 16 10.15 -24.26 25.24
N PHE A 17 10.57 -23.34 24.37
CA PHE A 17 10.25 -23.39 22.94
C PHE A 17 10.98 -24.53 22.21
N GLU A 18 12.24 -24.78 22.55
CA GLU A 18 13.02 -25.88 22.00
C GLU A 18 12.43 -27.24 22.38
N ARG A 19 11.93 -27.37 23.61
CA ARG A 19 11.22 -28.58 24.06
C ARG A 19 9.91 -28.76 23.32
N LEU A 20 9.18 -27.67 23.06
CA LEU A 20 7.95 -27.71 22.26
C LEU A 20 8.23 -28.17 20.83
N MET A 21 9.27 -27.62 20.19
CA MET A 21 9.68 -28.01 18.84
C MET A 21 10.18 -29.44 18.79
N ALA A 22 10.97 -29.89 19.77
CA ALA A 22 11.41 -31.28 19.87
C ALA A 22 10.23 -32.25 20.05
N PHE A 23 9.24 -31.87 20.87
CA PHE A 23 8.00 -32.64 21.00
C PHE A 23 7.26 -32.72 19.66
N HIS A 24 7.10 -31.61 18.95
CA HIS A 24 6.45 -31.61 17.63
C HIS A 24 7.19 -32.48 16.61
N ARG A 25 8.53 -32.43 16.59
CA ARG A 25 9.33 -33.32 15.73
C ARG A 25 9.16 -34.78 16.09
N LEU A 26 9.08 -35.11 17.38
CA LEU A 26 8.89 -36.48 17.84
C LEU A 26 7.48 -37.00 17.53
N THR A 27 6.45 -36.17 17.69
CA THR A 27 5.04 -36.59 17.52
C THR A 27 4.56 -36.51 16.08
N PHE A 28 5.04 -35.56 15.30
CA PHE A 28 4.54 -35.28 13.94
C PHE A 28 5.61 -35.39 12.85
N GLY A 29 6.88 -35.63 13.21
CA GLY A 29 8.01 -35.64 12.28
C GLY A 29 8.47 -34.24 11.87
N ASP A 30 9.57 -34.17 11.10
CA ASP A 30 10.07 -32.93 10.47
C ASP A 30 9.31 -32.62 9.17
N ALA A 31 7.98 -32.53 9.24
CA ALA A 31 7.16 -32.23 8.08
C ALA A 31 7.44 -30.80 7.56
N GLN A 32 8.37 -30.66 6.63
CA GLN A 32 8.56 -29.46 5.82
C GLN A 32 7.53 -29.46 4.70
N MET A 33 6.56 -28.55 4.75
CA MET A 33 5.82 -28.18 3.53
C MET A 33 6.74 -27.37 2.63
N ASN A 34 7.49 -28.04 1.76
CA ASN A 34 8.15 -27.37 0.64
C ASN A 34 7.05 -26.91 -0.32
N ALA A 35 6.67 -25.64 -0.22
CA ALA A 35 5.75 -24.98 -1.16
C ALA A 35 6.41 -24.71 -2.54
N ASN A 36 7.36 -25.54 -2.95
CA ASN A 36 8.01 -25.48 -4.25
C ASN A 36 7.63 -26.74 -5.05
N PRO A 37 6.64 -26.68 -5.94
CA PRO A 37 6.22 -27.82 -6.73
C PRO A 37 7.25 -28.05 -7.84
N GLY A 38 8.20 -28.96 -7.60
CA GLY A 38 9.07 -29.47 -8.65
C GLY A 38 10.55 -29.27 -8.39
N THR A 39 11.11 -30.09 -7.50
CA THR A 39 12.46 -30.64 -7.64
C THR A 39 12.66 -31.70 -6.55
N PRO A 40 12.81 -33.00 -6.89
CA PRO A 40 13.24 -33.98 -5.90
C PRO A 40 14.71 -33.70 -5.58
N ALA A 41 14.96 -33.16 -4.38
CA ALA A 41 16.30 -33.10 -3.84
C ALA A 41 16.69 -34.50 -3.36
N ASP A 42 17.62 -35.07 -4.10
CA ASP A 42 18.46 -36.22 -3.81
C ASP A 42 19.09 -36.12 -2.41
N GLY A 43 19.15 -37.24 -1.69
CA GLY A 43 19.72 -37.27 -0.35
C GLY A 43 19.48 -38.59 0.39
N GLY A 44 20.27 -39.62 0.06
CA GLY A 44 20.38 -40.83 0.88
C GLY A 44 21.44 -41.82 0.37
N ASP A 45 22.72 -41.57 0.66
CA ASP A 45 23.79 -42.59 0.62
C ASP A 45 23.71 -43.48 1.87
N GLY A 46 23.88 -44.79 1.70
CA GLY A 46 23.79 -45.79 2.76
C GLY A 46 23.90 -47.24 2.27
N SER A 47 25.01 -47.57 1.61
CA SER A 47 25.65 -48.90 1.44
C SER A 47 25.06 -50.13 2.18
N ASN A 48 24.68 -51.20 1.45
CA ASN A 48 25.33 -52.53 1.40
C ASN A 48 24.39 -53.65 0.87
N GLY A 49 24.90 -54.48 -0.03
CA GLY A 49 24.72 -55.93 0.09
C GLY A 49 23.77 -56.65 -0.87
N THR A 50 24.41 -57.43 -1.76
CA THR A 50 23.97 -58.71 -2.34
C THR A 50 22.93 -58.69 -3.46
N GLY A 51 23.40 -59.06 -4.65
CA GLY A 51 22.55 -59.42 -5.77
C GLY A 51 21.88 -60.76 -5.54
N GLN A 52 20.65 -60.88 -6.03
CA GLN A 52 20.16 -62.05 -6.73
C GLN A 52 18.87 -61.65 -7.46
N GLU A 53 18.88 -61.80 -8.78
CA GLU A 53 17.67 -61.82 -9.58
C GLU A 53 16.94 -63.14 -9.28
N PRO A 54 15.65 -63.10 -8.91
CA PRO A 54 14.77 -64.11 -9.44
C PRO A 54 13.55 -63.48 -10.11
N ALA A 55 13.37 -63.91 -11.37
CA ALA A 55 12.13 -64.27 -12.01
C ALA A 55 10.91 -63.37 -11.78
N ALA A 56 10.51 -62.69 -12.86
CA ALA A 56 9.14 -62.35 -13.25
C ALA A 56 8.03 -62.85 -12.28
N GLY A 57 7.80 -62.06 -11.23
CA GLY A 57 6.63 -62.16 -10.38
C GLY A 57 5.47 -61.45 -11.06
N ALA A 58 4.43 -62.22 -11.39
CA ALA A 58 3.18 -61.75 -11.97
C ALA A 58 2.67 -60.46 -11.27
N GLN A 59 2.19 -59.52 -12.09
CA GLN A 59 1.32 -58.44 -11.65
C GLN A 59 0.27 -58.99 -10.67
N PRO A 60 0.11 -58.44 -9.46
CA PRO A 60 -1.12 -58.66 -8.71
C PRO A 60 -2.24 -58.10 -9.58
N ALA A 61 -3.08 -59.01 -10.09
CA ALA A 61 -4.29 -58.66 -10.80
C ALA A 61 -5.07 -57.66 -9.95
N ALA A 62 -5.41 -56.55 -10.57
CA ALA A 62 -6.31 -55.57 -10.01
C ALA A 62 -7.60 -56.27 -9.53
N GLY A 63 -7.90 -56.06 -8.26
CA GLY A 63 -9.23 -56.11 -7.65
C GLY A 63 -10.23 -57.09 -8.25
N VAL A 64 -10.17 -58.35 -7.82
CA VAL A 64 -11.42 -59.10 -7.64
C VAL A 64 -12.00 -58.62 -6.32
N GLN A 65 -12.87 -57.61 -6.37
CA GLN A 65 -13.81 -57.40 -5.29
C GLN A 65 -14.62 -58.70 -5.21
N PRO A 66 -14.64 -59.40 -4.06
CA PRO A 66 -15.48 -60.58 -3.94
C PRO A 66 -16.92 -60.13 -4.19
N ASP A 67 -17.58 -60.76 -5.17
CA ASP A 67 -18.99 -60.51 -5.46
C ASP A 67 -19.76 -60.55 -4.15
N GLU A 68 -20.58 -59.55 -3.88
CA GLU A 68 -21.33 -59.47 -2.62
C GLU A 68 -22.12 -60.76 -2.39
N ASP A 69 -22.52 -61.45 -3.45
CA ASP A 69 -23.24 -62.74 -3.43
C ASP A 69 -22.40 -63.96 -3.03
N GLN A 70 -21.07 -63.84 -2.95
CA GLN A 70 -20.18 -64.87 -2.38
C GLN A 70 -19.91 -64.67 -0.88
N LEU A 71 -20.28 -63.52 -0.31
CA LEU A 71 -20.20 -63.30 1.14
C LEU A 71 -21.49 -63.79 1.81
N GLY A 72 -21.36 -64.67 2.81
CA GLY A 72 -22.47 -65.04 3.68
C GLY A 72 -23.05 -63.81 4.41
N ASP A 73 -24.20 -63.97 5.07
CA ASP A 73 -24.97 -62.86 5.67
C ASP A 73 -24.12 -61.94 6.59
N ALA A 74 -23.14 -62.51 7.30
CA ALA A 74 -22.22 -61.75 8.14
C ALA A 74 -21.29 -60.80 7.35
N GLY A 75 -20.82 -61.22 6.17
CA GLY A 75 -19.97 -60.39 5.31
C GLY A 75 -20.71 -59.26 4.63
N LYS A 76 -21.95 -59.50 4.18
CA LYS A 76 -22.86 -58.47 3.67
C LYS A 76 -23.21 -57.43 4.75
N ALA A 77 -23.37 -57.86 6.01
CA ALA A 77 -23.62 -56.96 7.13
C ALA A 77 -22.40 -56.08 7.47
N ALA A 78 -21.19 -56.64 7.46
CA ALA A 78 -19.96 -55.89 7.71
C ALA A 78 -19.72 -54.78 6.68
N LEU A 79 -19.92 -55.08 5.38
CA LEU A 79 -19.79 -54.09 4.31
C LEU A 79 -20.83 -52.98 4.38
N LYS A 80 -22.06 -53.29 4.82
CA LYS A 80 -23.08 -52.26 5.07
C LYS A 80 -22.69 -51.34 6.21
N VAL A 81 -22.19 -51.88 7.32
CA VAL A 81 -21.69 -51.08 8.45
C VAL A 81 -20.52 -50.19 8.03
N GLU A 82 -19.60 -50.70 7.24
CA GLU A 82 -18.48 -49.91 6.70
C GLU A 82 -18.96 -48.77 5.79
N ARG A 83 -19.88 -49.06 4.85
CA ARG A 83 -20.45 -48.03 3.97
C ARG A 83 -21.26 -47.00 4.73
N ASP A 84 -22.02 -47.41 5.74
CA ASP A 84 -22.80 -46.50 6.57
C ASP A 84 -21.89 -45.61 7.44
N ALA A 85 -20.80 -46.17 7.99
CA ALA A 85 -19.79 -45.40 8.72
C ALA A 85 -19.10 -44.38 7.80
N ARG A 86 -18.75 -44.79 6.57
CA ARG A 86 -18.16 -43.90 5.58
C ARG A 86 -19.12 -42.78 5.16
N SER A 87 -20.39 -43.10 4.90
CA SER A 87 -21.40 -42.11 4.55
C SER A 87 -21.65 -41.11 5.68
N LYS A 88 -21.62 -41.56 6.94
CA LYS A 88 -21.73 -40.67 8.11
C LYS A 88 -20.52 -39.74 8.22
N ALA A 89 -19.31 -40.28 8.11
CA ALA A 89 -18.09 -39.48 8.14
C ALA A 89 -18.04 -38.45 7.01
N GLU A 90 -18.46 -38.81 5.80
CA GLU A 90 -18.53 -37.88 4.66
C GLU A 90 -19.55 -36.75 4.90
N LYS A 91 -20.71 -37.05 5.51
CA LYS A 91 -21.71 -36.04 5.88
C LYS A 91 -21.20 -35.10 6.96
N GLU A 92 -20.59 -35.63 8.02
CA GLU A 92 -20.02 -34.82 9.10
C GLU A 92 -18.90 -33.90 8.59
N LEU A 93 -18.08 -34.39 7.66
CA LEU A 93 -17.02 -33.59 7.03
C LEU A 93 -17.61 -32.48 6.14
N ALA A 94 -18.68 -32.78 5.39
CA ALA A 94 -19.37 -31.78 4.58
C ALA A 94 -20.04 -30.70 5.44
N GLU A 95 -20.68 -31.09 6.54
CA GLU A 95 -21.30 -30.15 7.50
C GLU A 95 -20.26 -29.27 8.20
N ALA A 96 -19.13 -29.86 8.63
CA ALA A 96 -18.04 -29.09 9.23
C ALA A 96 -17.42 -28.09 8.25
N LYS A 97 -17.22 -28.49 6.98
CA LYS A 97 -16.74 -27.58 5.93
C LYS A 97 -17.72 -26.44 5.66
N ALA A 98 -19.02 -26.74 5.60
CA ALA A 98 -20.04 -25.72 5.40
C ALA A 98 -20.12 -24.75 6.59
N ALA A 99 -19.93 -25.22 7.82
CA ALA A 99 -19.86 -24.37 9.00
C ALA A 99 -18.62 -23.46 8.99
N LEU A 100 -17.45 -23.99 8.59
CA LEU A 100 -16.23 -23.21 8.45
C LEU A 100 -16.36 -22.12 7.38
N GLN A 101 -16.93 -22.45 6.22
CA GLN A 101 -17.19 -21.47 5.16
C GLN A 101 -18.09 -20.33 5.62
N LYS A 102 -19.18 -20.64 6.34
CA LYS A 102 -20.06 -19.58 6.89
C LYS A 102 -19.32 -18.66 7.85
N ILE A 103 -18.50 -19.22 8.72
CA ILE A 103 -17.69 -18.45 9.67
C ILE A 103 -16.69 -17.56 8.92
N ASP A 104 -16.06 -18.06 7.86
CA ASP A 104 -15.10 -17.30 7.07
C ASP A 104 -15.80 -16.20 6.26
N ASP A 105 -16.95 -16.47 5.66
CA ASP A 105 -17.76 -15.51 4.91
C ASP A 105 -18.28 -14.39 5.84
N ASP A 106 -18.78 -14.72 7.03
CA ASP A 106 -19.23 -13.75 8.03
C ASP A 106 -18.06 -12.87 8.49
N LYS A 107 -16.89 -13.46 8.76
CA LYS A 107 -15.68 -12.72 9.13
C LYS A 107 -15.16 -11.84 8.00
N LEU A 108 -15.16 -12.32 6.76
CA LEU A 108 -14.76 -11.51 5.61
C LEU A 108 -15.69 -10.30 5.49
N SER A 109 -17.00 -10.52 5.61
CA SER A 109 -18.00 -9.44 5.55
C SER A 109 -17.76 -8.38 6.63
N ASP A 110 -17.47 -8.79 7.85
CA ASP A 110 -17.23 -7.87 8.96
C ASP A 110 -15.89 -7.15 8.83
N ILE A 111 -14.82 -7.85 8.40
CA ILE A 111 -13.51 -7.25 8.14
C ILE A 111 -13.59 -6.24 6.99
N ASP A 112 -14.30 -6.54 5.92
CA ASP A 112 -14.40 -5.66 4.76
C ASP A 112 -15.24 -4.41 5.06
N LYS A 113 -16.32 -4.54 5.85
CA LYS A 113 -17.06 -3.40 6.40
C LYS A 113 -16.16 -2.55 7.31
N ALA A 114 -15.45 -3.18 8.24
CA ALA A 114 -14.55 -2.47 9.16
C ALA A 114 -13.42 -1.74 8.42
N LYS A 115 -12.85 -2.32 7.36
CA LYS A 115 -11.85 -1.66 6.51
C LYS A 115 -12.43 -0.46 5.77
N LYS A 116 -13.65 -0.59 5.24
CA LYS A 116 -14.32 0.51 4.55
C LYS A 116 -14.62 1.66 5.50
N GLU A 117 -15.15 1.36 6.69
CA GLU A 117 -15.39 2.36 7.73
C GLU A 117 -14.07 2.99 8.19
N ALA A 118 -13.00 2.22 8.38
CA ALA A 118 -11.69 2.76 8.74
C ALA A 118 -11.16 3.73 7.67
N ALA A 119 -11.26 3.37 6.39
CA ALA A 119 -10.85 4.25 5.30
C ALA A 119 -11.68 5.54 5.24
N GLU A 120 -13.00 5.45 5.40
CA GLU A 120 -13.89 6.61 5.49
C GLU A 120 -13.51 7.52 6.68
N ARG A 121 -13.23 6.94 7.86
CA ARG A 121 -12.78 7.70 9.04
C ARG A 121 -11.41 8.32 8.86
N GLU A 122 -10.49 7.66 8.18
CA GLU A 122 -9.17 8.21 7.88
C GLU A 122 -9.26 9.40 6.94
N THR A 123 -10.06 9.30 5.87
CA THR A 123 -10.30 10.42 4.95
C THR A 123 -10.98 11.59 5.65
N GLU A 124 -12.00 11.35 6.47
CA GLU A 124 -12.66 12.39 7.29
C GLU A 124 -11.64 13.07 8.23
N ASN A 125 -10.82 12.30 8.94
CA ASN A 125 -9.78 12.87 9.81
C ASN A 125 -8.73 13.68 9.05
N GLN A 126 -8.34 13.25 7.85
CA GLN A 126 -7.40 14.01 7.02
C GLN A 126 -8.02 15.34 6.57
N THR A 127 -9.28 15.34 6.13
CA THR A 127 -9.99 16.58 5.77
C THR A 127 -10.09 17.54 6.96
N LEU A 128 -10.50 17.05 8.13
CA LEU A 128 -10.58 17.86 9.35
C LEU A 128 -9.22 18.41 9.80
N ARG A 129 -8.13 17.64 9.64
CA ARG A 129 -6.78 18.12 9.93
C ARG A 129 -6.35 19.23 8.99
N LEU A 130 -6.64 19.10 7.70
CA LEU A 130 -6.34 20.13 6.70
C LEU A 130 -7.16 21.40 6.94
N GLU A 131 -8.45 21.27 7.24
CA GLU A 131 -9.32 22.41 7.56
C GLU A 131 -8.85 23.14 8.82
N ASN A 132 -8.53 22.40 9.89
CA ASN A 132 -7.97 22.99 11.11
C ASN A 132 -6.63 23.69 10.84
N ALA A 133 -5.76 23.11 10.02
CA ALA A 133 -4.50 23.74 9.63
C ALA A 133 -4.73 25.05 8.86
N LYS A 134 -5.69 25.07 7.92
CA LYS A 134 -6.08 26.28 7.20
C LYS A 134 -6.65 27.34 8.14
N LEU A 135 -7.53 26.97 9.07
CA LEU A 135 -8.09 27.88 10.06
C LEU A 135 -7.01 28.44 11.00
N ALA A 136 -6.07 27.61 11.44
CA ALA A 136 -4.94 28.05 12.26
C ALA A 136 -4.05 29.06 11.51
N ALA A 137 -3.79 28.84 10.22
CA ALA A 137 -3.05 29.78 9.38
C ALA A 137 -3.79 31.11 9.22
N LEU A 138 -5.10 31.09 8.97
CA LEU A 138 -5.94 32.29 8.87
C LEU A 138 -6.04 33.06 10.19
N ALA A 139 -5.99 32.38 11.33
CA ALA A 139 -5.96 33.01 12.65
C ALA A 139 -4.63 33.75 12.90
N LYS A 140 -3.50 33.21 12.41
CA LYS A 140 -2.17 33.85 12.51
C LYS A 140 -2.01 35.01 11.52
N HIS A 141 -2.54 34.87 10.31
CA HIS A 141 -2.43 35.84 9.23
C HIS A 141 -3.84 36.23 8.75
N PRO A 142 -4.41 37.34 9.26
CA PRO A 142 -5.78 37.72 8.95
C PRO A 142 -5.93 38.12 7.49
N VAL A 143 -6.52 37.22 6.70
CA VAL A 143 -6.88 37.44 5.29
C VAL A 143 -8.37 37.81 5.21
N PRO A 144 -8.75 38.88 4.47
CA PRO A 144 -10.16 39.23 4.24
C PRO A 144 -10.94 38.07 3.64
N VAL A 145 -12.21 37.91 4.05
CA VAL A 145 -13.09 36.78 3.68
C VAL A 145 -13.10 36.54 2.16
N ASP A 146 -13.19 37.63 1.37
CA ASP A 146 -13.22 37.58 -0.09
C ASP A 146 -11.98 36.92 -0.72
N LYS A 147 -10.86 36.82 0.03
CA LYS A 147 -9.57 36.29 -0.45
C LYS A 147 -9.13 35.01 0.27
N GLN A 148 -9.90 34.49 1.22
CA GLN A 148 -9.57 33.25 1.95
C GLN A 148 -9.56 32.00 1.05
N HIS A 149 -10.26 32.05 -0.07
CA HIS A 149 -10.24 31.00 -1.09
C HIS A 149 -8.88 30.85 -1.77
N LEU A 150 -8.05 31.90 -1.77
CA LEU A 150 -6.70 31.90 -2.34
C LEU A 150 -5.69 31.17 -1.43
N VAL A 151 -6.02 30.99 -0.14
CA VAL A 151 -5.18 30.26 0.81
C VAL A 151 -5.27 28.77 0.50
N THR A 152 -4.21 28.26 -0.09
CA THR A 152 -4.08 26.87 -0.57
C THR A 152 -2.84 26.21 0.04
N GLY A 153 -2.87 24.89 0.18
CA GLY A 153 -1.83 24.14 0.86
C GLY A 153 -2.22 22.68 1.04
N THR A 154 -1.23 21.84 1.33
CA THR A 154 -1.38 20.40 1.60
C THR A 154 -1.05 20.03 3.04
N ASP A 155 -0.52 20.98 3.81
CA ASP A 155 0.01 20.80 5.15
C ASP A 155 -0.01 22.15 5.89
N ALA A 156 0.20 22.12 7.21
CA ALA A 156 0.11 23.33 8.03
C ALA A 156 1.13 24.41 7.62
N ALA A 157 2.35 24.04 7.22
CA ALA A 157 3.37 25.00 6.86
C ALA A 157 3.04 25.70 5.53
N THR A 158 2.51 24.97 4.54
CA THR A 158 2.11 25.57 3.25
C THR A 158 0.89 26.48 3.39
N PHE A 159 -0.08 26.12 4.23
CA PHE A 159 -1.21 27.02 4.53
C PHE A 159 -0.75 28.30 5.24
N GLU A 160 0.20 28.21 6.18
CA GLU A 160 0.76 29.38 6.87
C GLU A 160 1.51 30.30 5.92
N ALA A 161 2.37 29.74 5.05
CA ALA A 161 3.09 30.51 4.05
C ALA A 161 2.14 31.23 3.07
N SER A 162 1.15 30.51 2.54
CA SER A 162 0.15 31.07 1.63
C SER A 162 -0.68 32.17 2.29
N ALA A 163 -1.16 31.95 3.53
CA ALA A 163 -1.90 32.95 4.28
C ALA A 163 -1.06 34.20 4.57
N LYS A 164 0.22 34.03 4.90
CA LYS A 164 1.16 35.13 5.10
C LYS A 164 1.34 35.95 3.83
N GLU A 165 1.66 35.32 2.71
CA GLU A 165 1.85 36.00 1.41
C GLU A 165 0.60 36.81 1.02
N ILE A 166 -0.59 36.22 1.15
CA ILE A 166 -1.84 36.90 0.81
C ILE A 166 -2.10 38.07 1.77
N SER A 167 -1.81 37.91 3.06
CA SER A 167 -1.96 39.00 4.04
C SER A 167 -1.03 40.17 3.73
N GLU A 168 0.21 39.90 3.33
CA GLU A 168 1.19 40.92 2.95
C GLU A 168 0.79 41.63 1.65
N LEU A 169 0.29 40.89 0.65
CA LEU A 169 -0.23 41.48 -0.59
C LEU A 169 -1.46 42.36 -0.34
N VAL A 170 -2.36 41.94 0.57
CA VAL A 170 -3.53 42.73 0.97
C VAL A 170 -3.09 44.03 1.64
N LEU A 171 -2.16 43.95 2.59
CA LEU A 171 -1.63 45.12 3.28
C LEU A 171 -0.91 46.06 2.31
N ALA A 172 -0.14 45.52 1.35
CA ALA A 172 0.58 46.28 0.34
C ALA A 172 -0.40 47.00 -0.61
N ALA A 173 -1.44 46.28 -1.08
CA ALA A 173 -2.50 46.85 -1.91
C ALA A 173 -3.34 47.90 -1.17
N ALA A 174 -3.50 47.76 0.15
CA ALA A 174 -4.16 48.76 1.00
C ALA A 174 -3.28 49.98 1.32
N GLY A 175 -2.03 50.04 0.81
CA GLY A 175 -1.09 51.13 1.06
C GLY A 175 -0.59 51.22 2.49
N LYS A 176 -0.75 50.16 3.30
CA LYS A 176 -0.40 50.13 4.75
C LYS A 176 0.95 49.50 5.05
N VAL A 177 1.67 49.00 4.05
CA VAL A 177 3.04 48.51 4.21
C VAL A 177 3.99 49.69 3.95
N PRO A 178 4.96 50.01 4.84
CA PRO A 178 6.03 50.92 4.47
C PRO A 178 6.74 50.29 3.26
N PRO A 179 6.96 51.02 2.15
CA PRO A 179 7.49 50.43 0.93
C PRO A 179 8.85 49.79 1.21
N ALA A 180 8.87 48.47 1.40
CA ALA A 180 10.08 47.68 1.35
C ALA A 180 10.55 47.75 -0.09
N ASN A 181 11.66 48.45 -0.30
CA ASN A 181 12.23 48.85 -1.58
C ASN A 181 11.43 49.93 -2.32
N LYS A 182 11.46 51.16 -1.79
CA LYS A 182 11.83 52.25 -2.70
C LYS A 182 13.24 51.90 -3.19
N LEU A 183 13.35 51.30 -4.38
CA LEU A 183 14.56 51.49 -5.15
C LEU A 183 14.77 53.00 -5.16
N ASP A 184 15.85 53.47 -4.52
CA ASP A 184 16.21 54.87 -4.54
C ASP A 184 16.09 55.37 -5.99
N PRO A 185 15.48 56.54 -6.25
CA PRO A 185 15.48 57.10 -7.58
C PRO A 185 16.93 57.12 -8.05
N ILE A 186 17.25 56.32 -9.08
CA ILE A 186 18.61 56.25 -9.62
C ILE A 186 19.02 57.70 -9.91
N PRO A 187 20.06 58.24 -9.26
CA PRO A 187 20.46 59.63 -9.42
C PRO A 187 21.22 59.79 -10.74
N ASP A 188 20.61 59.36 -11.85
CA ASP A 188 21.10 59.60 -13.20
C ASP A 188 20.10 59.26 -14.33
N ALA A 189 18.87 58.84 -14.02
CA ALA A 189 17.87 58.55 -15.07
C ALA A 189 17.40 59.81 -15.86
N GLY A 190 17.87 61.00 -15.46
CA GLY A 190 17.55 62.29 -16.10
C GLY A 190 18.76 63.09 -16.59
N ARG A 191 19.99 62.56 -16.53
CA ARG A 191 21.21 63.32 -16.87
C ARG A 191 21.88 62.83 -18.14
N ARG A 192 21.11 62.76 -19.23
CA ARG A 192 21.69 62.98 -20.57
C ARG A 192 21.92 64.47 -20.76
N SER A 193 23.10 64.90 -20.33
CA SER A 193 23.69 66.18 -20.67
C SER A 193 23.82 66.30 -22.19
N GLY A 194 23.15 67.30 -22.79
CA GLY A 194 23.61 67.93 -24.02
C GLY A 194 22.54 68.29 -25.05
N GLY A 195 22.00 69.51 -24.93
CA GLY A 195 21.76 70.39 -26.10
C GLY A 195 20.48 70.19 -26.91
N GLN A 196 19.69 71.26 -26.98
CA GLN A 196 18.53 71.48 -27.86
C GLN A 196 17.30 70.57 -27.66
N SER A 197 16.26 71.14 -27.05
CA SER A 197 14.89 70.79 -27.43
C SER A 197 14.63 71.24 -28.88
N PRO A 198 14.11 70.38 -29.76
CA PRO A 198 13.13 70.81 -30.73
C PRO A 198 11.77 70.32 -30.26
N SER A 199 10.94 71.29 -29.89
CA SER A 199 9.49 71.17 -30.03
C SER A 199 9.19 70.59 -31.43
N GLY A 200 8.61 69.39 -31.49
CA GLY A 200 8.15 68.80 -32.75
C GLY A 200 8.66 67.38 -33.00
N GLY A 201 8.24 66.43 -32.16
CA GLY A 201 8.25 65.01 -32.53
C GLY A 201 7.26 64.78 -33.68
N SER A 202 7.67 65.14 -34.89
CA SER A 202 6.89 64.92 -36.11
C SER A 202 7.71 64.08 -37.08
N VAL A 203 6.99 63.31 -37.90
CA VAL A 203 7.49 62.33 -38.89
C VAL A 203 8.63 62.88 -39.78
N ALA A 204 8.74 64.21 -39.92
CA ALA A 204 9.85 64.89 -40.59
C ALA A 204 11.23 64.51 -40.01
N ALA A 205 11.40 64.48 -38.68
CA ALA A 205 12.67 64.14 -38.06
C ALA A 205 13.08 62.67 -38.31
N GLY A 206 12.10 61.76 -38.44
CA GLY A 206 12.35 60.37 -38.81
C GLY A 206 12.70 60.20 -40.29
N ARG A 207 12.16 61.05 -41.15
CA ARG A 207 12.41 61.01 -42.60
C ARG A 207 13.81 61.51 -42.94
N ASP A 208 14.26 62.59 -42.33
CA ASP A 208 15.62 63.13 -42.54
C ASP A 208 16.70 62.12 -42.10
N LEU A 209 16.42 61.38 -41.02
CA LEU A 209 17.32 60.35 -40.52
C LEU A 209 17.42 59.17 -41.51
N TYR A 210 16.29 58.73 -42.08
CA TYR A 210 16.23 57.67 -43.10
C TYR A 210 16.94 58.08 -44.41
N GLU A 211 16.78 59.33 -44.84
CA GLU A 211 17.46 59.87 -46.02
C GLU A 211 18.98 59.99 -45.81
N SER A 212 19.42 60.30 -44.58
CA SER A 212 20.84 60.38 -44.23
C SER A 212 21.54 59.01 -44.17
N THR A 213 20.83 57.97 -43.73
CA THR A 213 21.38 56.61 -43.64
C THR A 213 21.44 55.92 -45.00
N ASN A 214 20.50 56.21 -45.91
CA ASN A 214 20.46 55.59 -47.24
C ASN A 214 21.32 56.27 -48.31
N LYS A 215 21.95 57.42 -48.02
CA LYS A 215 22.88 58.09 -48.94
C LYS A 215 24.34 57.61 -48.86
N LYS A 216 24.69 56.71 -47.94
CA LYS A 216 26.09 56.27 -47.72
C LYS A 216 26.52 55.01 -48.50
N THR A 217 25.87 54.69 -49.61
CA THR A 217 26.27 53.56 -50.47
C THR A 217 26.16 53.89 -51.97
N ASN A 218 26.75 55.00 -52.40
CA ASN A 218 27.24 55.20 -53.79
C ASN A 218 28.05 56.50 -53.87
N ALA A 219 29.35 56.41 -53.57
CA ALA A 219 30.41 57.28 -54.07
C ALA A 219 31.73 56.52 -53.97
#